data_AF-A0A5K0XPQ0-F1
#
_entry.id   AF-A0A5K0XPQ0-F1
#
_cell.length_a   1.000
_cell.length_b   1.000
_cell.length_c   1.000
_cell.angle_alpha   90.00
_cell.angle_beta   90.00
_cell.angle_gamma   90.00
#
_symmetry.space_group_name_H-M   'P 1'
#
loop_
_entity.id
_entity.type
_entity.pdbx_description
1 polymer ?
#
loop_
_entity_poly.entity_id
_entity_poly.type
_entity_poly.pdbx_seq_one_letter_code
_entity_poly.pdbx_strand_id
1 'polypeptide(L)' 'NKARKKGEKKQRQPRFAFMTKSEVDHLEDGYRWRKYGQKAVKNSPYP' A
#
# COMPACT_ATOMS: atom_id res chain seq x y z
N ASN A 1 9.93 30.50 26.95
CA ASN A 1 10.51 29.74 25.81
C ASN A 1 11.14 28.43 26.27
N LYS A 2 10.41 27.30 26.26
CA LYS A 2 10.98 25.97 26.55
C LYS A 2 11.29 25.26 25.24
N ALA A 3 12.58 25.11 24.91
CA ALA A 3 13.03 24.35 23.75
C ALA A 3 12.69 22.86 23.93
N ARG A 4 11.92 22.30 22.99
CA ARG A 4 11.56 20.87 22.97
C ARG A 4 12.80 20.05 22.64
N LYS A 5 13.27 19.20 23.57
CA LYS A 5 14.34 18.22 23.33
C LYS A 5 13.88 17.25 22.23
N LYS A 6 14.59 17.22 21.11
CA LYS A 6 14.37 16.32 19.98
C LYS A 6 14.96 14.96 20.35
N GLY A 7 14.11 14.03 20.78
CA GLY A 7 14.52 12.67 21.15
C GLY A 7 15.26 11.98 20.00
N GLU A 8 16.31 11.25 20.34
CA GLU A 8 17.14 10.51 19.40
C GLU A 8 16.30 9.54 18.56
N LYS A 9 16.35 9.69 17.24
CA LYS A 9 15.64 8.82 16.31
C LYS A 9 16.34 7.46 16.29
N LYS A 10 15.76 6.45 16.95
CA LYS A 10 16.17 5.04 16.81
C LYS A 10 16.27 4.70 15.32
N GLN A 11 17.38 4.08 14.91
CA GLN A 11 17.56 3.57 13.55
C GLN A 11 16.42 2.62 13.23
N ARG A 12 15.54 3.03 12.29
CA ARG A 12 14.39 2.22 11.86
C ARG A 12 14.89 1.27 10.77
N GLN A 13 14.56 0.00 10.88
CA GLN A 13 14.86 -1.01 9.88
C GLN A 13 14.35 -0.55 8.49
N PRO A 14 15.08 -0.84 7.40
CA PRO A 14 14.66 -0.46 6.05
C PRO A 14 13.30 -1.10 5.73
N ARG A 15 12.36 -0.28 5.26
CA ARG A 15 11.04 -0.73 4.81
C ARG A 15 11.12 -1.01 3.32
N PHE A 16 11.00 -2.27 2.94
CA PHE A 16 10.92 -2.66 1.53
C PHE A 16 9.49 -2.49 1.02
N ALA A 17 9.33 -1.76 -0.08
CA ALA A 17 8.08 -1.70 -0.83
C ALA A 17 8.33 -2.37 -2.17
N PHE A 18 7.68 -3.51 -2.41
CA PHE A 18 7.75 -4.20 -3.69
C PHE A 18 6.68 -3.60 -4.60
N MET A 19 7.12 -2.94 -5.68
CA MET A 19 6.25 -2.52 -6.78
C MET A 19 6.22 -3.68 -7.78
N THR A 20 5.23 -4.56 -7.66
CA THR A 20 4.89 -5.48 -8.76
C THR A 20 4.15 -4.66 -9.80
N LYS A 21 4.75 -4.45 -10.98
CA LYS A 21 4.04 -3.85 -12.12
C LYS A 21 2.84 -4.75 -12.45
N SER A 22 1.65 -4.39 -11.99
CA SER A 22 0.39 -4.96 -12.45
C SER A 22 0.04 -4.31 -13.78
N GLU A 23 -0.03 -5.08 -14.87
CA GLU A 23 -0.57 -4.60 -16.16
C GLU A 23 -2.06 -4.25 -16.07
N VAL A 24 -2.74 -4.76 -15.03
CA VAL A 24 -4.20 -4.79 -14.87
C VAL A 24 -4.81 -3.52 -14.25
N ASP A 25 -4.01 -2.57 -13.74
CA ASP A 25 -4.55 -1.34 -13.12
C ASP A 25 -4.97 -0.25 -14.12
N HIS A 26 -4.84 -0.51 -15.43
CA HIS A 26 -5.33 0.38 -16.48
C HIS A 26 -6.56 -0.21 -17.16
N LEU A 27 -7.74 0.07 -16.61
CA LEU A 27 -8.99 -0.14 -17.32
C LEU A 27 -9.05 0.89 -18.48
N GLU A 28 -9.37 0.46 -19.69
CA GLU A 28 -9.53 1.33 -20.87
C GLU A 28 -10.87 2.12 -20.85
N ASP A 29 -11.52 2.21 -19.69
CA ASP A 29 -12.83 2.85 -19.50
C ASP A 29 -12.76 4.36 -19.26
N GLY A 30 -11.54 4.94 -19.25
CA GLY A 30 -11.30 6.37 -19.09
C GLY A 30 -11.36 6.87 -17.65
N TYR A 31 -11.53 5.99 -16.66
CA TYR A 31 -11.60 6.35 -15.24
C TYR A 31 -10.52 5.65 -14.42
N ARG A 32 -10.05 6.33 -13.36
CA ARG A 32 -9.03 5.79 -12.46
C ARG A 32 -9.66 5.27 -11.16
N TRP A 33 -10.00 4.00 -11.16
CA TRP A 33 -10.54 3.32 -9.98
C TRP A 33 -9.45 3.00 -8.95
N ARG A 34 -9.83 2.98 -7.66
CA ARG A 34 -8.97 2.52 -6.57
C ARG A 34 -9.58 1.26 -5.96
N LYS A 35 -8.81 0.17 -5.89
CA LYS A 35 -9.24 -1.05 -5.21
C LYS A 35 -9.26 -0.81 -3.70
N TYR A 36 -10.44 -0.88 -3.09
CA TYR A 36 -10.61 -0.70 -1.65
C TYR A 36 -10.37 -1.97 -0.83
N GLY A 37 -10.34 -3.13 -1.47
CA GLY A 37 -10.09 -4.40 -0.81
C GLY A 37 -10.24 -5.59 -1.76
N GLN A 38 -9.81 -6.75 -1.27
CA GLN A 38 -9.98 -8.05 -1.90
C GLN A 38 -10.36 -9.03 -0.80
N LYS A 39 -11.40 -9.84 -1.00
CA LYS A 39 -11.86 -10.79 0.01
C LYS A 39 -12.13 -12.12 -0.66
N ALA A 40 -11.40 -13.15 -0.21
CA ALA A 40 -11.63 -14.51 -0.64
C ALA A 40 -13.08 -14.93 -0.39
N VAL A 41 -13.67 -15.57 -1.40
CA VAL A 41 -15.00 -16.14 -1.32
C VAL A 41 -14.86 -17.64 -1.05
N LYS A 42 -15.62 -18.16 -0.06
CA LYS A 42 -15.58 -19.58 0.29
C LYS A 42 -15.98 -20.43 -0.93
N ASN A 43 -15.22 -21.49 -1.19
CA ASN A 43 -15.40 -22.42 -2.32
C ASN A 43 -15.20 -21.79 -3.72
N SER A 44 -14.55 -20.63 -3.81
CA SER A 44 -14.14 -20.05 -5.10
C SER A 44 -12.62 -20.13 -5.26
N PRO A 45 -12.11 -20.53 -6.45
CA PRO A 45 -10.69 -20.39 -6.77
C PRO A 45 -10.30 -18.94 -7.03
N TYR A 46 -11.28 -18.04 -7.22
CA TYR A 46 -11.06 -16.62 -7.44
C TYR A 46 -11.29 -15.81 -6.15
N PRO A 47 -10.35 -14.91 -5.79
CA PRO A 47 -10.37 -14.07 -4.60
C PRO A 47 -11.25 -12.82 -4.69
#